data_AF-A0A9J9KH70-F1
#
_entry.id   AF-A0A9J9KH70-F1
#
_cell.length_a   1.000
_cell.length_b   1.000
_cell.length_c   1.000
_cell.angle_alpha   90.00
_cell.angle_beta   90.00
_cell.angle_gamma   90.00
#
_symmetry.space_group_name_H-M   'P 1'
#
loop_
_entity.id
_entity.type
_entity.pdbx_description
1 polymer ?
#
loop_
_entity_poly.entity_id
_entity_poly.type
_entity_poly.pdbx_seq_one_letter_code
_entity_poly.pdbx_strand_id
1 'polypeptide(L)'
;MERMSMTPDEKRDLLYRCRRAISAPVPESVRSRGWGVGAQYLQAAQVCSLYVRTGRQADRAYIHLLRMEAAQGLVRSVSDAERAAFASWREVRP
;
A
#
# COMPACT_ATOMS: atom_id res chain seq x y z
N MET A 1 -14.71 13.37 12.80
CA MET A 1 -14.09 12.38 11.90
C MET A 1 -13.67 11.21 12.77
N GLU A 2 -14.54 10.20 12.92
CA GLU A 2 -14.24 9.00 13.72
C GLU A 2 -13.01 8.31 13.13
N ARG A 3 -11.97 8.06 13.95
CA ARG A 3 -10.91 7.14 13.57
C ARG A 3 -11.53 5.75 13.52
N MET A 4 -11.91 5.29 12.32
CA MET A 4 -12.27 3.90 12.08
C MET A 4 -11.08 3.04 12.51
N SER A 5 -11.09 2.59 13.76
CA SER A 5 -10.04 1.77 14.31
C SER A 5 -10.21 0.38 13.72
N MET A 6 -9.28 -0.04 12.85
CA MET A 6 -9.32 -1.39 12.27
C MET A 6 -9.53 -2.44 13.37
N THR A 7 -10.52 -3.28 13.15
CA THR A 7 -10.82 -4.46 13.96
C THR A 7 -9.64 -5.43 13.97
N PRO A 8 -9.57 -6.35 14.95
CA PRO A 8 -8.54 -7.37 14.98
C PRO A 8 -8.47 -8.22 13.70
N ASP A 9 -9.63 -8.52 13.10
CA ASP A 9 -9.70 -9.30 11.87
C ASP A 9 -9.17 -8.54 10.66
N GLU A 10 -9.50 -7.25 10.53
CA GLU A 10 -8.96 -6.40 9.47
C GLU A 10 -7.44 -6.23 9.60
N LYS A 11 -6.92 -6.11 10.83
CA LYS A 11 -5.46 -6.09 11.07
C LYS A 11 -4.80 -7.41 10.67
N ARG A 12 -5.45 -8.54 10.94
CA ARG A 12 -4.96 -9.86 10.53
C ARG A 12 -4.94 -10.01 9.00
N ASP A 13 -6.00 -9.59 8.31
CA ASP A 13 -6.04 -9.56 6.84
C ASP A 13 -4.96 -8.63 6.26
N LEU A 14 -4.85 -7.41 6.81
CA LEU A 14 -3.82 -6.45 6.41
C LEU A 14 -2.41 -7.03 6.57
N LEU A 15 -2.14 -7.74 7.66
CA LEU A 15 -0.84 -8.38 7.91
C LEU A 15 -0.55 -9.49 6.88
N TYR A 16 -1.55 -10.30 6.55
CA TYR A 16 -1.44 -11.31 5.50
C TYR A 16 -1.17 -10.68 4.12
N ARG A 17 -1.95 -9.66 3.75
CA ARG A 17 -1.78 -8.96 2.46
C ARG A 17 -0.44 -8.23 2.37
N CYS A 18 0.01 -7.58 3.43
CA CYS A 18 1.34 -6.97 3.49
C CYS A 18 2.44 -8.00 3.25
N ARG A 19 2.38 -9.16 3.93
CA ARG A 19 3.35 -10.25 3.73
C ARG A 19 3.39 -10.71 2.28
N ARG A 20 2.22 -10.90 1.66
CA ARG A 20 2.11 -11.30 0.25
C ARG A 20 2.66 -10.22 -0.69
N ALA A 21 2.35 -8.95 -0.45
CA ALA A 21 2.75 -7.86 -1.32
C ALA A 21 4.28 -7.64 -1.30
N ILE A 22 4.93 -7.73 -0.14
CA ILE A 22 6.39 -7.55 -0.01
C ILE A 22 7.19 -8.76 -0.51
N SER A 23 6.61 -9.96 -0.51
CA SER A 23 7.27 -11.17 -1.03
C SER A 23 7.09 -11.34 -2.53
N ALA A 24 6.15 -10.63 -3.15
CA ALA A 24 5.95 -10.67 -4.58
C ALA A 24 7.12 -10.01 -5.33
N PRO A 25 7.47 -10.52 -6.54
CA PRO A 25 8.46 -9.87 -7.39
C PRO A 25 8.09 -8.41 -7.69
N VAL A 26 9.10 -7.56 -7.81
CA VAL A 26 8.90 -6.16 -8.23
C VAL A 26 8.34 -6.14 -9.66
N PRO A 27 7.17 -5.53 -9.91
CA PRO A 27 6.56 -5.50 -11.23
C PRO A 27 7.44 -4.83 -12.29
N GLU A 28 7.34 -5.28 -13.55
CA GLU A 28 8.05 -4.66 -14.68
C GLU A 28 7.69 -3.19 -14.85
N SER A 29 6.43 -2.84 -14.59
CA SER A 29 5.93 -1.45 -14.61
C SER A 29 6.66 -0.54 -13.61
N VAL A 30 7.20 -1.09 -12.53
CA VAL A 30 7.99 -0.37 -11.53
C VAL A 30 9.46 -0.34 -11.92
N ARG A 31 9.99 -1.47 -12.41
CA ARG A 31 11.40 -1.57 -12.85
C ARG A 31 11.72 -0.64 -14.03
N SER A 32 10.79 -0.52 -14.99
CA SER A 32 10.99 0.22 -16.25
C SER A 32 10.68 1.72 -16.18
N ARG A 33 9.88 2.19 -15.20
CA ARG A 33 9.40 3.59 -15.12
C ARG A 33 10.37 4.60 -14.50
N GLY A 34 11.60 4.19 -14.20
CA GLY A 34 12.65 5.07 -13.69
C GLY A 34 12.69 5.24 -12.17
N TRP A 35 13.67 6.00 -11.68
CA TRP A 35 14.07 6.03 -10.27
C TRP A 35 12.98 6.48 -9.30
N GLY A 36 12.14 7.45 -9.70
CA GLY A 36 11.08 8.00 -8.84
C GLY A 36 10.00 6.98 -8.46
N VAL A 37 9.52 6.19 -9.43
CA VAL A 37 8.50 5.15 -9.19
C VAL A 37 9.10 4.00 -8.37
N GLY A 38 10.34 3.61 -8.67
CA GLY A 38 11.07 2.61 -7.89
C GLY A 38 11.24 3.01 -6.42
N ALA A 39 11.66 4.26 -6.15
CA ALA A 39 11.82 4.76 -4.79
C ALA A 39 10.51 4.76 -4.00
N GLN A 40 9.40 5.19 -4.61
CA GLN A 40 8.09 5.18 -3.98
C GLN A 40 7.60 3.75 -3.68
N TYR A 41 7.85 2.80 -4.58
CA TYR A 41 7.52 1.39 -4.37
C TYR A 41 8.34 0.78 -3.22
N LEU A 42 9.64 1.06 -3.16
CA LEU A 42 10.51 0.63 -2.05
C LEU A 42 10.07 1.24 -0.72
N GLN A 43 9.70 2.53 -0.70
CA GLN A 43 9.18 3.18 0.49
C GLN A 43 7.89 2.50 0.98
N ALA A 44 6.98 2.16 0.06
CA ALA A 44 5.76 1.43 0.40
C ALA A 44 6.07 0.04 0.97
N ALA A 45 6.99 -0.71 0.35
CA ALA A 45 7.43 -2.00 0.85
C ALA A 45 8.05 -1.92 2.24
N GLN A 46 8.83 -0.87 2.54
CA GLN A 46 9.41 -0.64 3.87
C GLN A 46 8.33 -0.40 4.94
N VAL A 47 7.31 0.41 4.63
CA VAL A 47 6.20 0.67 5.56
C VAL A 47 5.40 -0.60 5.84
N CYS A 48 5.06 -1.36 4.79
CA CYS A 48 4.39 -2.65 4.94
C CYS A 48 5.24 -3.65 5.75
N SER A 49 6.56 -3.69 5.51
CA SER A 49 7.48 -4.54 6.26
C SER A 49 7.60 -4.14 7.74
N LEU A 50 7.55 -2.85 8.06
CA LEU A 50 7.52 -2.36 9.44
C LEU A 50 6.23 -2.80 10.15
N TYR A 51 5.09 -2.70 9.47
CA TYR A 51 3.81 -3.16 10.02
C TYR A 51 3.82 -4.67 10.26
N VAL A 52 4.30 -5.47 9.30
CA VAL A 52 4.39 -6.93 9.46
C VAL A 52 5.24 -7.33 10.68
N ARG A 53 6.32 -6.58 10.98
CA ARG A 53 7.20 -6.85 12.13
C ARG A 53 6.63 -6.39 13.46
N THR A 54 5.89 -5.27 13.49
CA THR A 54 5.55 -4.57 14.74
C THR A 54 4.06 -4.53 15.05
N GLY A 55 3.19 -4.78 14.07
CA GLY A 55 1.74 -4.60 14.17
C GLY A 55 1.28 -3.15 14.35
N ARG A 56 2.18 -2.15 14.28
CA ARG A 56 1.90 -0.73 14.55
C ARG A 56 1.70 0.08 13.28
N GLN A 57 0.92 1.16 13.38
CA GLN A 57 0.60 2.05 12.25
C GLN A 57 -0.19 1.36 11.13
N ALA A 58 -1.25 0.62 11.49
CA ALA A 58 -2.10 -0.13 10.56
C ALA A 58 -2.64 0.74 9.41
N ASP A 59 -3.20 1.91 9.72
CA ASP A 59 -3.76 2.83 8.71
C ASP A 59 -2.71 3.27 7.68
N ARG A 60 -1.49 3.53 8.15
CA ARG A 60 -0.37 3.89 7.28
C ARG A 60 0.02 2.71 6.39
N ALA A 61 0.11 1.51 6.96
CA ALA A 61 0.42 0.31 6.21
C ALA A 61 -0.65 -0.03 5.17
N TYR A 62 -1.93 0.21 5.49
CA TYR A 62 -3.05 0.03 4.57
C TYR A 62 -2.89 0.87 3.30
N ILE A 63 -2.63 2.17 3.46
CA ILE A 63 -2.44 3.08 2.31
C ILE A 63 -1.24 2.63 1.45
N HIS A 64 -0.13 2.24 2.07
CA HIS A 64 1.05 1.79 1.33
C HIS A 64 0.84 0.42 0.67
N LEU A 65 0.08 -0.47 1.29
CA LEU A 65 -0.31 -1.75 0.70
C LEU A 65 -1.16 -1.53 -0.57
N LEU A 66 -2.17 -0.65 -0.51
CA LEU A 66 -3.00 -0.35 -1.68
C LEU A 66 -2.15 0.17 -2.86
N ARG A 67 -1.14 1.00 -2.59
CA ARG A 67 -0.19 1.47 -3.60
C ARG A 67 0.63 0.33 -4.21
N MET A 68 1.12 -0.60 -3.38
CA MET A 68 1.86 -1.77 -3.86
C MET A 68 0.98 -2.69 -4.71
N GLU A 69 -0.23 -2.99 -4.23
CA GLU A 69 -1.18 -3.83 -4.96
C GLU A 69 -1.60 -3.20 -6.29
N ALA A 70 -1.75 -1.87 -6.35
CA ALA A 70 -1.99 -1.15 -7.60
C ALA A 70 -0.84 -1.30 -8.59
N ALA A 71 0.40 -1.13 -8.13
CA ALA A 71 1.58 -1.33 -8.97
C ALA A 71 1.72 -2.78 -9.44
N GLN A 72 1.27 -3.75 -8.64
CA GLN A 72 1.25 -5.18 -8.94
C GLN A 72 0.07 -5.61 -9.83
N GLY A 73 -0.86 -4.70 -10.16
CA GLY A 73 -2.07 -5.04 -10.91
C GLY A 73 -3.07 -5.91 -10.12
N LEU A 74 -2.96 -5.95 -8.80
CA LEU A 74 -3.79 -6.76 -7.90
C LEU A 74 -5.00 -6.00 -7.35
N VAL A 75 -5.19 -4.76 -7.79
CA VAL A 75 -6.33 -3.94 -7.40
C VAL A 75 -7.63 -4.65 -7.81
N ARG A 76 -8.24 -5.34 -6.85
CA ARG A 76 -9.66 -5.70 -6.90
C ARG A 76 -10.46 -4.41 -6.95
N SER A 77 -11.57 -4.42 -7.68
CA SER A 77 -12.56 -3.34 -7.78
C SER A 77 -12.53 -2.42 -6.57
N VAL A 78 -11.79 -1.32 -6.71
CA VAL A 78 -11.56 -0.32 -5.68
C VAL A 78 -12.92 0.28 -5.35
N SER A 79 -13.29 0.33 -4.07
CA SER A 79 -14.46 1.13 -3.68
C SER A 79 -14.20 2.58 -4.09
N ASP A 80 -15.24 3.37 -4.39
CA ASP A 80 -15.04 4.75 -4.87
C ASP A 80 -14.27 5.62 -3.85
N ALA A 81 -14.36 5.28 -2.55
CA ALA A 81 -13.57 5.89 -1.48
C ALA A 81 -12.06 5.65 -1.64
N GLU A 82 -11.67 4.43 -2.01
CA GLU A 82 -10.27 4.07 -2.23
C GLU A 82 -9.74 4.64 -3.57
N ARG A 83 -10.60 4.84 -4.58
CA ARG A 83 -10.25 5.59 -5.80
C ARG A 83 -9.99 7.05 -5.51
N ALA A 84 -10.78 7.69 -4.64
CA ALA A 84 -10.56 9.07 -4.22
C ALA A 84 -9.22 9.25 -3.51
N ALA A 85 -8.82 8.29 -2.66
CA ALA A 85 -7.48 8.27 -2.05
C ALA A 85 -6.34 8.06 -3.07
N PHE A 86 -6.64 7.45 -4.22
CA PHE A 86 -5.71 7.32 -5.35
C PHE A 86 -5.70 8.57 -6.24
N ALA A 87 -6.80 9.34 -6.32
CA ALA A 87 -6.86 10.58 -7.09
C ALA A 87 -6.07 11.71 -6.42
N SER A 88 -6.02 11.74 -5.09
CA SER A 88 -5.22 12.71 -4.32
C SER A 88 -3.70 12.59 -4.53
N TRP A 89 -3.24 11.51 -5.17
CA TRP A 89 -1.85 11.37 -5.63
C TRP A 89 -1.46 12.38 -6.71
N ARG A 90 -2.42 12.97 -7.43
CA ARG A 90 -2.11 13.94 -8.49
C ARG A 90 -1.77 15.34 -8.00
N GLU A 91 -1.95 15.65 -6.71
CA GLU A 91 -1.84 17.04 -6.22
C GLU A 91 -0.65 17.32 -5.30
N VAL A 92 0.22 16.34 -5.01
CA VAL A 92 1.49 16.64 -4.32
C VAL A 92 2.60 16.76 -5.35
N ARG A 93 2.59 17.87 -6.10
CA ARG A 93 3.82 18.45 -6.67
C ARG A 93 4.50 19.30 -5.59
N PRO A 94 5.85 19.45 -5.64
CA PRO A 94 6.62 20.17 -4.64
C PRO A 94 6.19 21.64 -4.49
#